data_AF-A0A8J8W7N5-F1
#
_entry.id   AF-A0A8J8W7N5-F1
#
_cell.length_a   1.000
_cell.length_b   1.000
_cell.length_c   1.000
_cell.angle_alpha   90.00
_cell.angle_beta   90.00
_cell.angle_gamma   90.00
#
_symmetry.space_group_name_H-M   'P 1'
#
loop_
_entity.id
_entity.type
_entity.pdbx_description
1 polymer ?
#
loop_
_entity_poly.entity_id
_entity_poly.type
_entity_poly.pdbx_seq_one_letter_code
_entity_poly.pdbx_strand_id
1 'polypeptide(L)'
;MSSIAPSRSLQATALTYLVLSIGHTVQGRDWTAEKLFKNIKGSRPWACGTVGWFQGSAWLLMSSILHYQWSHNPAALQDPLTKAIAGISSAILWASSVWYAKTGVKDNAVLVGLSAALQTYSVFSQ
;
A
#
# COMPACT_ATOMS: atom_id res chain seq x y z
N MET A 1 31.88 -13.01 5.95
CA MET A 1 30.71 -12.18 5.60
C MET A 1 29.68 -12.40 6.68
N SER A 2 29.39 -11.41 7.53
CA SER A 2 28.34 -11.55 8.55
C SER A 2 26.99 -11.67 7.86
N SER A 3 26.24 -12.73 8.16
CA SER A 3 24.84 -12.87 7.74
C SER A 3 24.05 -11.72 8.39
N ILE A 4 23.48 -10.84 7.57
CA ILE A 4 22.53 -9.84 8.06
C ILE A 4 21.25 -10.59 8.40
N ALA A 5 20.84 -10.54 9.67
CA ALA A 5 19.61 -11.18 10.11
C ALA A 5 18.40 -10.51 9.40
N PRO A 6 17.41 -11.29 8.95
CA PRO A 6 16.24 -10.75 8.28
C PRO A 6 15.39 -9.88 9.24
N SER A 7 14.83 -8.80 8.72
CA SER A 7 14.02 -7.86 9.48
C SER A 7 12.57 -8.33 9.59
N ARG A 8 12.14 -8.70 10.80
CA ARG A 8 10.77 -9.16 11.07
C ARG A 8 9.72 -8.07 10.87
N SER A 9 10.06 -6.82 11.17
CA SER A 9 9.14 -5.69 10.98
C SER A 9 8.89 -5.41 9.49
N LEU A 10 9.93 -5.52 8.64
CA LEU A 10 9.78 -5.45 7.18
C LEU A 10 9.03 -6.65 6.60
N GLN A 11 9.20 -7.87 7.15
CA GLN A 11 8.37 -9.03 6.77
C GLN A 11 6.90 -8.81 7.09
N ALA A 12 6.60 -8.31 8.30
CA ALA A 12 5.23 -7.98 8.70
C ALA A 12 4.62 -6.90 7.80
N THR A 13 5.41 -5.88 7.48
CA THR A 13 5.03 -4.83 6.53
C THR A 13 4.76 -5.37 5.12
N ALA A 14 5.59 -6.28 4.61
CA ALA A 14 5.35 -6.94 3.34
C ALA A 14 3.99 -7.65 3.34
N LEU A 15 3.69 -8.37 4.43
CA LEU A 15 2.41 -9.05 4.60
C LEU A 15 1.23 -8.06 4.63
N THR A 16 1.36 -6.91 5.30
CA THR A 16 0.26 -5.91 5.30
C THR A 16 0.01 -5.35 3.91
N TYR A 17 1.06 -5.06 3.12
CA TYR A 17 0.89 -4.67 1.72
C TYR A 17 0.22 -5.74 0.86
N LEU A 18 0.54 -7.02 1.08
CA LEU A 18 -0.10 -8.13 0.38
C LEU A 18 -1.60 -8.21 0.71
N VAL A 19 -1.94 -8.15 1.99
CA VAL A 19 -3.34 -8.17 2.46
C VAL A 19 -4.09 -6.95 1.91
N LEU A 20 -3.49 -5.76 1.95
CA LEU A 20 -4.07 -4.56 1.37
C LEU A 20 -4.24 -4.67 -0.14
N SER A 21 -3.30 -5.27 -0.88
CA SER A 21 -3.43 -5.47 -2.32
C SER A 21 -4.64 -6.35 -2.67
N ILE A 22 -4.83 -7.45 -1.95
CA ILE A 22 -5.96 -8.36 -2.13
C ILE A 22 -7.27 -7.63 -1.77
N GLY A 23 -7.32 -7.01 -0.59
CA GLY A 23 -8.50 -6.27 -0.13
C GLY A 23 -8.89 -5.13 -1.07
N HIS A 24 -7.90 -4.36 -1.55
CA HIS A 24 -8.09 -3.29 -2.52
C HIS A 24 -8.62 -3.85 -3.84
N THR A 25 -8.10 -4.97 -4.32
CA THR A 25 -8.62 -5.65 -5.54
C THR A 25 -10.09 -6.04 -5.40
N VAL A 26 -10.45 -6.67 -4.28
CA VAL A 26 -11.83 -7.11 -4.02
C VAL A 26 -12.78 -5.91 -3.92
N GLN A 27 -12.43 -4.90 -3.13
CA GLN A 27 -13.23 -3.68 -3.00
C GLN A 27 -13.40 -2.95 -4.33
N GLY A 28 -12.35 -2.91 -5.17
CA GLY A 28 -12.42 -2.30 -6.50
C GLY A 28 -13.41 -3.00 -7.40
N ARG A 29 -13.44 -4.33 -7.37
CA ARG A 29 -14.41 -5.12 -8.12
C ARG A 29 -15.83 -4.79 -7.69
N ASP A 30 -16.08 -4.71 -6.38
CA ASP A 30 -17.43 -4.45 -5.85
C ASP A 30 -17.88 -3.01 -6.14
N TRP A 31 -17.02 -2.02 -5.90
CA TRP A 31 -17.29 -0.60 -6.19
C TRP A 31 -17.55 -0.34 -7.68
N THR A 32 -16.72 -0.89 -8.55
CA THR A 32 -16.88 -0.70 -10.01
C THR A 32 -18.06 -1.49 -10.58
N ALA A 33 -18.59 -2.46 -9.83
CA ALA A 33 -19.81 -3.17 -10.19
C ALA A 33 -21.09 -2.38 -9.90
N GLU A 34 -21.03 -1.35 -9.05
CA GLU A 34 -22.19 -0.55 -8.65
C GLU A 34 -22.88 0.14 -9.84
N LYS A 35 -24.21 0.19 -9.78
CA LYS A 35 -25.03 0.86 -10.83
C LYS A 35 -24.67 2.34 -10.96
N LEU A 36 -24.45 3.02 -9.84
CA LEU A 36 -24.08 4.44 -9.83
C LEU A 36 -22.77 4.68 -10.58
N PHE A 37 -21.75 3.86 -10.32
CA PHE A 37 -20.47 3.96 -10.99
C PHE A 37 -20.58 3.70 -12.50
N LYS A 38 -21.32 2.65 -12.89
CA LYS A 38 -21.53 2.28 -14.31
C LYS A 38 -22.32 3.33 -15.10
N ASN A 39 -23.17 4.11 -14.43
CA ASN A 39 -24.01 5.11 -15.06
C ASN A 39 -23.31 6.48 -15.25
N ILE A 40 -22.07 6.65 -14.79
CA ILE A 40 -21.30 7.86 -15.06
C ILE A 40 -20.98 7.91 -16.56
N LYS A 41 -21.31 9.02 -17.23
CA LYS A 41 -21.16 9.16 -18.69
C LYS A 41 -19.70 9.27 -19.12
N GLY A 42 -19.39 8.65 -20.26
CA GLY A 42 -18.06 8.67 -20.89
C GLY A 42 -17.15 7.54 -20.40
N SER A 43 -15.92 7.48 -20.93
CA SER A 43 -14.95 6.42 -20.59
C SER A 43 -14.19 6.66 -19.29
N ARG A 44 -14.35 7.84 -18.67
CA ARG A 44 -13.64 8.25 -17.43
C ARG A 44 -13.83 7.27 -16.24
N PRO A 45 -15.02 6.70 -15.98
CA PRO A 45 -15.19 5.74 -14.89
C PRO A 45 -14.37 4.48 -15.11
N TRP A 46 -14.35 3.96 -16.34
CA TRP A 46 -13.56 2.79 -16.67
C TRP A 46 -12.05 3.10 -16.61
N ALA A 47 -11.58 4.16 -17.26
CA ALA A 47 -10.16 4.47 -17.36
C ALA A 47 -9.58 5.00 -16.03
N CYS A 48 -10.20 6.01 -15.42
CA CYS A 48 -9.69 6.64 -14.21
C CYS A 48 -10.14 5.94 -12.93
N GLY A 49 -11.33 5.33 -12.94
CA GLY A 49 -11.86 4.57 -11.81
C GLY A 49 -11.40 3.12 -11.83
N THR A 50 -11.88 2.31 -12.76
CA THR A 50 -11.60 0.86 -12.78
C THR A 50 -10.13 0.56 -13.00
N VAL A 51 -9.53 1.02 -14.10
CA VAL A 51 -8.11 0.74 -14.40
C VAL A 51 -7.20 1.38 -13.36
N GLY A 52 -7.45 2.63 -12.98
CA GLY A 52 -6.71 3.31 -11.91
C GLY A 52 -6.73 2.57 -10.58
N TRP A 53 -7.87 1.95 -10.23
CA TRP A 53 -7.98 1.15 -9.01
C TRP A 53 -7.16 -0.16 -9.08
N PHE A 54 -7.19 -0.86 -10.21
CA PHE A 54 -6.36 -2.06 -10.38
C PHE A 54 -4.87 -1.72 -10.48
N GLN A 55 -4.49 -0.56 -11.01
CA GLN A 55 -3.13 -0.05 -10.95
C GLN A 55 -2.69 0.16 -9.49
N GLY A 56 -3.53 0.75 -8.64
CA GLY A 56 -3.25 0.86 -7.20
C GLY A 56 -3.09 -0.50 -6.51
N SER A 57 -3.89 -1.48 -6.91
CA SER A 57 -3.81 -2.86 -6.40
C SER A 57 -2.47 -3.52 -6.75
N ALA A 58 -2.01 -3.36 -7.99
CA ALA A 58 -0.70 -3.84 -8.44
C ALA A 58 0.46 -3.10 -7.75
N TRP A 59 0.32 -1.79 -7.50
CA TRP A 59 1.32 -1.02 -6.74
C TRP A 59 1.46 -1.52 -5.31
N LEU A 60 0.36 -1.88 -4.64
CA LEU A 60 0.39 -2.50 -3.31
C LEU A 60 1.11 -3.86 -3.33
N LEU A 61 0.85 -4.70 -4.35
CA LEU A 61 1.53 -5.99 -4.50
C LEU A 61 3.04 -5.81 -4.74
N MET A 62 3.42 -4.89 -5.64
CA MET A 62 4.81 -4.54 -5.88
C MET A 62 5.48 -4.06 -4.59
N SER A 63 4.81 -3.23 -3.80
CA SER A 63 5.29 -2.77 -2.50
C SER A 63 5.50 -3.94 -1.53
N SER A 64 4.60 -4.93 -1.49
CA SER A 64 4.78 -6.16 -0.70
C SER A 64 6.08 -6.88 -1.08
N ILE A 65 6.29 -7.12 -2.37
CA ILE A 65 7.47 -7.83 -2.88
C ILE A 65 8.75 -7.04 -2.52
N LEU A 66 8.72 -5.72 -2.67
CA LEU A 66 9.85 -4.85 -2.38
C LEU A 66 10.21 -4.87 -0.88
N HIS A 67 9.22 -4.81 0.02
CA HIS A 67 9.46 -4.91 1.46
C HIS A 67 9.94 -6.30 1.87
N TYR A 68 9.45 -7.36 1.20
CA TYR A 68 9.98 -8.70 1.42
C TYR A 68 11.45 -8.80 1.00
N GLN A 69 11.82 -8.20 -0.14
CA GLN A 69 13.22 -8.11 -0.57
C GLN A 69 14.09 -7.34 0.44
N TRP A 70 13.65 -6.15 0.88
CA TRP A 70 14.36 -5.38 1.90
C TRP A 70 14.43 -6.10 3.24
N SER A 71 13.46 -6.95 3.56
CA SER A 71 13.53 -7.74 4.80
C SER A 71 14.70 -8.74 4.82
N HIS A 72 15.15 -9.21 3.66
CA HIS A 72 16.32 -10.11 3.54
C HIS A 72 17.64 -9.34 3.50
N ASN A 73 17.61 -8.07 3.11
CA ASN A 73 18.77 -7.18 3.18
C ASN A 73 18.35 -5.79 3.70
N PRO A 74 18.15 -5.63 5.02
CA PRO A 74 17.69 -4.37 5.60
C PRO A 74 18.66 -3.21 5.40
N ALA A 75 19.96 -3.50 5.24
CA ALA A 75 20.98 -2.49 4.96
C ALA A 75 20.73 -1.73 3.65
N ALA A 76 19.91 -2.26 2.73
CA ALA A 76 19.48 -1.55 1.54
C ALA A 76 18.77 -0.23 1.86
N LEU A 77 18.10 -0.12 3.02
CA LEU A 77 17.43 1.12 3.44
C LEU A 77 18.41 2.20 3.93
N GLN A 78 19.71 1.93 4.03
CA GLN A 78 20.73 2.95 4.29
C GLN A 78 21.06 3.75 3.03
N ASP A 79 20.73 3.23 1.84
CA ASP A 79 20.80 4.00 0.60
C ASP A 79 19.69 5.08 0.59
N PRO A 80 20.04 6.37 0.35
CA PRO A 80 19.07 7.46 0.42
C PRO A 80 17.90 7.33 -0.58
N LEU A 81 18.13 6.77 -1.77
CA LEU A 81 17.07 6.59 -2.76
C LEU A 81 16.09 5.50 -2.33
N THR A 82 16.61 4.39 -1.80
CA THR A 82 15.81 3.30 -1.24
C THR A 82 15.00 3.79 -0.04
N LYS A 83 15.61 4.57 0.85
CA LYS A 83 14.90 5.21 1.97
C LYS A 83 13.82 6.18 1.47
N ALA A 84 14.09 6.95 0.41
CA ALA A 84 13.12 7.86 -0.18
C ALA A 84 11.90 7.13 -0.76
N ILE A 85 12.10 6.04 -1.49
CA ILE A 85 11.00 5.19 -2.02
C ILE A 85 10.13 4.67 -0.87
N ALA A 86 10.77 4.18 0.20
CA ALA A 86 10.09 3.66 1.38
C ALA A 86 9.33 4.77 2.15
N GLY A 87 9.91 5.97 2.21
CA GLY A 87 9.30 7.17 2.78
C GLY A 87 8.07 7.64 1.99
N ILE A 88 8.15 7.68 0.65
CA ILE A 88 7.02 7.98 -0.22
C ILE A 88 5.88 6.98 0.01
N SER A 89 6.21 5.69 0.15
CA SER A 89 5.23 4.64 0.45
C SER A 89 4.52 4.89 1.79
N SER A 90 5.26 5.36 2.80
CA SER A 90 4.70 5.75 4.10
C SER A 90 3.75 6.95 3.96
N ALA A 91 4.15 7.98 3.21
CA ALA A 91 3.35 9.17 2.96
C ALA A 91 2.04 8.84 2.22
N ILE A 92 2.08 7.96 1.23
CA ILE A 92 0.89 7.50 0.48
C ILE A 92 -0.10 6.81 1.41
N LEU A 93 0.35 5.89 2.28
CA LEU A 93 -0.53 5.20 3.20
C LEU A 93 -1.16 6.16 4.22
N TRP A 94 -0.37 7.06 4.80
CA TRP A 94 -0.90 8.08 5.73
C TRP A 94 -1.90 9.01 5.07
N ALA A 95 -1.58 9.54 3.89
CA ALA A 95 -2.48 10.40 3.13
C ALA A 95 -3.79 9.68 2.81
N SER A 96 -3.71 8.41 2.40
CA SER A 96 -4.89 7.59 2.09
C SER A 96 -5.75 7.34 3.33
N SER A 97 -5.14 6.94 4.45
CA SER A 97 -5.84 6.72 5.73
C SER A 97 -6.57 7.99 6.19
N VAL A 98 -5.88 9.14 6.16
CA VAL A 98 -6.48 10.44 6.52
C VAL A 98 -7.64 10.78 5.58
N TRP A 99 -7.48 10.56 4.28
CA TRP A 99 -8.53 10.86 3.31
C TRP A 99 -9.77 9.98 3.54
N TYR A 100 -9.57 8.67 3.74
CA TYR A 100 -10.64 7.74 4.07
C TYR A 100 -11.37 8.11 5.36
N ALA A 101 -10.66 8.53 6.41
CA ALA A 101 -11.27 9.00 7.64
C ALA A 101 -12.17 10.23 7.39
N LYS A 102 -11.68 11.18 6.60
CA LYS A 102 -12.40 12.42 6.26
C LYS A 102 -13.64 12.19 5.38
N THR A 103 -13.60 11.19 4.50
CA THR A 103 -14.72 10.90 3.57
C THR A 103 -15.68 9.82 4.07
N GLY A 104 -15.47 9.30 5.28
CA GLY A 104 -16.39 8.35 5.93
C GLY A 104 -16.11 6.87 5.65
N VAL A 105 -15.01 6.53 4.95
CA VAL A 105 -14.58 5.14 4.70
C VAL A 105 -13.75 4.62 5.89
N LYS A 106 -14.37 4.57 7.07
CA LYS A 106 -13.68 4.39 8.36
C LYS A 106 -12.91 3.08 8.48
N ASP A 107 -13.45 1.97 7.98
CA ASP A 107 -12.79 0.67 8.08
C ASP A 107 -11.47 0.65 7.30
N ASN A 108 -11.47 1.21 6.09
CA ASN A 108 -10.25 1.37 5.30
C ASN A 108 -9.28 2.35 5.96
N ALA A 109 -9.78 3.42 6.57
CA ALA A 109 -8.94 4.37 7.29
C ALA A 109 -8.14 3.68 8.40
N VAL A 110 -8.78 2.81 9.18
CA VAL A 110 -8.13 2.02 10.24
C VAL A 110 -7.13 1.03 9.65
N LEU A 111 -7.53 0.20 8.69
CA LEU A 111 -6.65 -0.82 8.11
C LEU A 111 -5.40 -0.21 7.46
N VAL A 112 -5.59 0.83 6.64
CA VAL A 112 -4.48 1.53 5.98
C VAL A 112 -3.64 2.31 6.99
N GLY A 113 -4.25 2.90 8.03
CA GLY A 113 -3.54 3.62 9.08
C GLY A 113 -2.64 2.72 9.93
N LEU A 114 -3.12 1.51 10.29
CA LEU A 114 -2.30 0.50 10.96
C LEU A 114 -1.12 0.06 10.08
N SER A 115 -1.37 -0.18 8.79
CA SER A 115 -0.29 -0.47 7.85
C SER A 115 0.68 0.71 7.69
N ALA A 116 0.19 1.95 7.71
CA ALA A 116 1.03 3.16 7.64
C ALA A 116 1.95 3.27 8.86
N ALA A 117 1.41 3.02 10.06
CA ALA A 117 2.18 3.03 11.30
C ALA A 117 3.26 1.95 11.29
N LEU A 118 2.92 0.70 10.93
CA LEU A 118 3.88 -0.38 10.83
C LEU A 118 4.95 -0.13 9.75
N GLN A 119 4.54 0.32 8.56
CA GLN A 119 5.43 0.71 7.47
C GLN A 119 6.43 1.77 7.93
N THR A 120 5.93 2.86 8.51
CA THR A 120 6.75 3.98 8.99
C THR A 120 7.74 3.48 10.03
N TYR A 121 7.25 2.76 11.05
CA TYR A 121 8.12 2.19 12.08
C TYR A 121 9.20 1.31 11.46
N SER A 122 8.81 0.34 10.62
CA SER A 122 9.73 -0.62 10.02
C SER A 122 10.79 0.06 9.18
N VAL A 123 10.44 1.05 8.37
CA VAL A 123 11.37 1.77 7.50
C VAL A 123 12.35 2.61 8.32
N PHE A 124 11.87 3.36 9.31
CA PHE A 124 12.70 4.29 10.07
C PHE A 124 13.43 3.65 11.27
N SER A 125 13.13 2.39 11.59
CA SER A 125 13.87 1.59 12.58
C SER A 125 15.00 0.74 11.99
N GLN A 126 15.17 0.71 10.66
CA GLN A 126 16.30 0.03 10.01
C GLN A 126 17.55 0.91 9.99
#